data_AF-A0A376MUM8-F1
#
_entry.id   AF-A0A376MUM8-F1
#
_cell.length_a   1.000
_cell.length_b   1.000
_cell.length_c   1.000
_cell.angle_alpha   90.00
_cell.angle_beta   90.00
_cell.angle_gamma   90.00
#
_symmetry.space_group_name_H-M   'P 1'
#
loop_
_entity.id
_entity.type
_entity.pdbx_description
1 polymer ?
#
loop_
_entity_poly.entity_id
_entity_poly.type
_entity_poly.pdbx_seq_one_letter_code
_entity_poly.pdbx_strand_id
1 'polypeptide(L)'
;MTTRKGQRQNSLPHHGILEREAWVTDTERQQAEELEVARQQRKERVDQAMKSIDLINLKLRAGRSLTPEETAKLNAVLDYIDELNALDISTEPEISWPETPPEME
;
A
#
# COMPACT_ATOMS: atom_id res chain seq x y z
N MET A 1 -20.48 -72.21 -12.58
CA MET A 1 -21.12 -70.96 -13.03
C MET A 1 -20.58 -69.83 -12.14
N THR A 2 -19.45 -69.25 -12.55
CA THR A 2 -19.27 -67.84 -12.96
C THR A 2 -18.95 -66.95 -11.74
N THR A 3 -17.70 -66.65 -11.38
CA THR A 3 -16.62 -65.85 -12.02
C THR A 3 -16.74 -64.32 -11.81
N ARG A 4 -15.85 -63.83 -10.92
CA ARG A 4 -14.98 -62.63 -10.94
C ARG A 4 -15.50 -61.18 -10.87
N LYS A 5 -14.64 -60.42 -10.16
CA LYS A 5 -14.25 -59.00 -10.27
C LYS A 5 -15.32 -58.03 -9.75
N GLY A 6 -15.05 -57.19 -8.75
CA GLY A 6 -13.82 -56.42 -8.56
C GLY A 6 -14.05 -55.01 -9.11
N GLN A 7 -14.81 -54.18 -8.39
CA GLN A 7 -14.86 -52.74 -8.56
C GLN A 7 -15.12 -52.11 -7.18
N ARG A 8 -14.07 -51.99 -6.37
CA ARG A 8 -14.00 -50.87 -5.44
C ARG A 8 -13.71 -49.66 -6.34
N GLN A 9 -14.75 -49.03 -6.87
CA GLN A 9 -14.62 -47.72 -7.47
C GLN A 9 -14.40 -46.72 -6.32
N ASN A 10 -13.21 -46.76 -5.74
CA ASN A 10 -12.71 -45.64 -4.96
C ASN A 10 -12.38 -44.55 -5.98
N SER A 11 -13.42 -43.84 -6.45
CA SER A 11 -13.22 -42.58 -7.16
C SER A 11 -12.65 -41.61 -6.15
N LEU A 12 -11.32 -41.47 -6.18
CA LEU A 12 -10.60 -40.39 -5.52
C LEU A 12 -11.19 -39.05 -6.00
N PRO A 13 -11.43 -38.08 -5.11
CA PRO A 13 -12.06 -36.83 -5.49
C PRO A 13 -11.08 -36.00 -6.33
N HIS A 14 -11.46 -35.71 -7.57
CA HIS A 14 -10.82 -34.68 -8.41
C HIS A 14 -11.14 -33.23 -7.92
N HIS A 15 -11.36 -33.02 -6.62
CA HIS A 15 -11.70 -31.69 -6.05
C HIS A 15 -10.52 -30.98 -5.40
N GLY A 16 -9.42 -31.67 -5.08
CA GLY A 16 -8.31 -31.08 -4.32
C GLY A 16 -7.37 -30.15 -5.09
N ILE A 17 -7.54 -30.01 -6.41
CA ILE A 17 -6.73 -29.09 -7.25
C ILE A 17 -7.50 -27.78 -7.47
N LEU A 18 -8.79 -27.88 -7.81
CA LEU A 18 -9.66 -26.71 -8.05
C LEU A 18 -9.84 -25.85 -6.79
N GLU A 19 -9.96 -26.45 -5.60
CA GLU A 19 -10.05 -25.69 -4.36
C GLU A 19 -8.73 -24.98 -4.05
N ARG A 20 -7.58 -25.63 -4.23
CA ARG A 20 -6.29 -24.96 -4.01
C ARG A 20 -6.04 -23.81 -4.99
N GLU A 21 -6.38 -23.98 -6.26
CA GLU A 21 -6.26 -22.93 -7.28
C GLU A 21 -7.24 -21.77 -7.02
N ALA A 22 -8.46 -22.05 -6.55
CA ALA A 22 -9.44 -21.03 -6.21
C ALA A 22 -9.00 -20.16 -5.03
N TRP A 23 -8.42 -20.76 -3.98
CA TRP A 23 -7.92 -20.01 -2.82
C TRP A 23 -6.70 -19.14 -3.15
N VAL A 24 -5.80 -19.63 -4.02
CA VAL A 24 -4.65 -18.83 -4.51
C VAL A 24 -5.15 -17.62 -5.31
N THR A 25 -6.12 -17.83 -6.21
CA THR A 25 -6.70 -16.74 -7.02
C THR A 25 -7.47 -15.71 -6.17
N ASP A 26 -8.11 -16.14 -5.08
CA ASP A 26 -8.82 -15.24 -4.17
C ASP A 26 -7.85 -14.37 -3.36
N THR A 27 -6.76 -14.99 -2.89
CA THR A 27 -5.70 -14.30 -2.13
C THR A 27 -4.96 -13.28 -3.00
N GLU A 28 -4.62 -13.63 -4.24
CA GLU A 28 -3.98 -12.71 -5.19
C GLU A 28 -4.86 -11.48 -5.49
N ARG A 29 -6.18 -11.67 -5.59
CA ARG A 29 -7.11 -10.54 -5.81
C ARG A 29 -7.23 -9.64 -4.59
N GLN A 30 -7.30 -10.20 -3.39
CA GLN A 30 -7.33 -9.41 -2.14
C GLN A 30 -6.05 -8.61 -1.95
N GLN A 31 -4.89 -9.23 -2.19
CA GLN A 31 -3.60 -8.54 -2.13
C GLN A 31 -3.49 -7.42 -3.16
N ALA A 32 -4.02 -7.61 -4.37
CA ALA A 32 -4.02 -6.56 -5.39
C ALA A 32 -4.91 -5.36 -5.00
N GLU A 33 -6.06 -5.61 -4.37
CA GLU A 33 -6.95 -4.55 -3.89
C GLU A 33 -6.33 -3.78 -2.71
N GLU A 34 -5.74 -4.49 -1.75
CA GLU A 34 -5.03 -3.90 -0.61
C GLU A 34 -3.83 -3.06 -1.06
N LEU A 35 -3.08 -3.55 -2.05
CA LEU A 35 -2.00 -2.82 -2.69
C LEU A 35 -2.48 -1.51 -3.34
N GLU A 36 -3.61 -1.53 -4.05
CA GLU A 36 -4.15 -0.33 -4.68
C GLU A 36 -4.64 0.69 -3.66
N VAL A 37 -5.32 0.23 -2.59
CA VAL A 37 -5.71 1.09 -1.46
C VAL A 37 -4.47 1.73 -0.84
N ALA A 38 -3.42 0.98 -0.62
CA ALA A 38 -2.18 1.51 -0.07
C ALA A 38 -1.48 2.51 -1.01
N ARG A 39 -1.45 2.24 -2.33
CA ARG A 39 -0.94 3.19 -3.32
C ARG A 39 -1.70 4.51 -3.30
N GLN A 40 -3.03 4.43 -3.17
CA GLN A 40 -3.89 5.60 -3.06
C GLN A 40 -3.63 6.38 -1.76
N GLN A 41 -3.47 5.69 -0.62
CA GLN A 41 -3.09 6.33 0.64
C GLN A 41 -1.74 7.06 0.56
N ARG A 42 -0.71 6.43 -0.05
CA ARG A 42 0.57 7.12 -0.28
C ARG A 42 0.36 8.39 -1.09
N LYS A 43 -0.39 8.29 -2.19
CA LYS A 43 -0.68 9.44 -3.07
C LYS A 43 -1.33 10.57 -2.28
N GLU A 44 -2.34 10.28 -1.47
CA GLU A 44 -3.02 11.29 -0.65
C GLU A 44 -2.08 11.95 0.36
N ARG A 45 -1.19 11.18 1.00
CA ARG A 45 -0.19 11.72 1.92
C ARG A 45 0.81 12.64 1.23
N VAL A 46 1.26 12.28 0.03
CA VAL A 46 2.13 13.15 -0.80
C VAL A 46 1.37 14.41 -1.23
N ASP A 47 0.11 14.29 -1.65
CA ASP A 47 -0.71 15.44 -2.05
C ASP A 47 -0.93 16.41 -0.87
N GLN A 48 -1.10 15.90 0.36
CA GLN A 48 -1.18 16.72 1.58
C GLN A 48 0.15 17.42 1.88
N ALA A 49 1.27 16.70 1.79
CA ALA A 49 2.60 17.26 1.98
C ALA A 49 2.91 18.38 0.95
N MET A 50 2.54 18.17 -0.31
CA MET A 50 2.67 19.19 -1.36
C MET A 50 1.85 20.45 -1.09
N LYS A 51 0.63 20.33 -0.55
CA LYS A 51 -0.17 21.50 -0.14
C LYS A 51 0.51 22.33 0.94
N SER A 52 1.20 21.68 1.89
CA SER A 52 1.99 22.38 2.90
C SER A 52 3.15 23.16 2.28
N ILE A 53 3.82 22.60 1.28
CA ILE A 53 4.88 23.27 0.51
C ILE A 53 4.31 24.44 -0.30
N ASP A 54 3.12 24.32 -0.88
CA ASP A 54 2.48 25.40 -1.63
C ASP A 54 2.21 26.64 -0.78
N LEU A 55 1.84 26.46 0.49
CA LEU A 55 1.68 27.57 1.43
C LEU A 55 3.00 28.31 1.69
N ILE A 56 4.10 27.57 1.81
CA ILE A 56 5.45 28.13 2.00
C ILE A 56 5.87 28.89 0.73
N ASN A 57 5.67 28.29 -0.44
CA ASN A 57 5.92 28.94 -1.73
C ASN A 57 5.11 30.23 -1.90
N LEU A 58 3.86 30.25 -1.45
CA LEU A 58 3.02 31.46 -1.47
C LEU A 58 3.62 32.58 -0.62
N LYS A 59 4.10 32.27 0.60
CA LYS A 59 4.77 33.25 1.49
C LYS A 59 6.02 33.82 0.84
N LEU A 60 6.85 32.96 0.24
CA LEU A 60 8.06 33.37 -0.47
C LEU A 60 7.74 34.28 -1.66
N ARG A 61 6.73 33.94 -2.48
CA ARG A 61 6.28 34.79 -3.61
C ARG A 61 5.72 36.13 -3.14
N ALA A 62 5.14 36.18 -1.95
CA ALA A 62 4.70 37.43 -1.31
C ALA A 62 5.87 38.26 -0.74
N GLY A 63 7.12 37.80 -0.88
CA GLY A 63 8.31 38.49 -0.38
C GLY A 63 8.55 38.31 1.12
N ARG A 64 7.86 37.38 1.77
CA ARG A 64 8.09 37.06 3.19
C ARG A 64 9.27 36.12 3.32
N SER A 65 10.07 36.34 4.38
CA SER A 65 11.07 35.37 4.82
C SER A 65 10.40 34.29 5.67
N LEU A 66 10.93 33.07 5.62
CA LEU A 66 10.46 31.98 6.47
C LEU A 66 10.96 32.18 7.90
N THR A 67 10.12 31.84 8.87
CA THR A 67 10.55 31.69 10.26
C THR A 67 11.40 30.42 10.42
N PRO A 68 12.17 30.28 11.51
CA PRO A 68 12.88 29.04 11.82
C PRO A 68 11.94 27.82 11.88
N GLU A 69 10.74 28.01 12.42
CA GLU A 69 9.69 26.99 12.50
C GLU A 69 9.17 26.60 11.12
N GLU A 70 8.91 27.57 10.23
CA GLU A 70 8.48 27.28 8.85
C GLU A 70 9.59 26.59 8.04
N THR A 71 10.85 26.89 8.33
CA THR A 71 12.00 26.24 7.69
C THR A 71 12.14 24.79 8.18
N ALA A 72 11.95 24.55 9.49
CA ALA A 72 11.91 23.21 10.05
C ALA A 72 10.75 22.40 9.44
N LYS A 73 9.56 23.00 9.35
CA LYS A 73 8.39 22.40 8.67
C LYS A 73 8.70 22.01 7.25
N LEU A 74 9.31 22.92 6.46
CA LEU A 74 9.65 22.62 5.07
C LEU A 74 10.56 21.39 4.97
N ASN A 75 11.61 21.33 5.79
CA ASN A 75 12.54 20.20 5.76
C ASN A 75 11.87 18.89 6.19
N ALA A 76 11.10 18.91 7.29
CA ALA A 76 10.39 17.73 7.77
C ALA A 76 9.37 17.20 6.75
N VAL A 77 8.69 18.10 6.02
CA VAL A 77 7.75 17.72 4.96
C VAL A 77 8.48 17.11 3.76
N LEU A 78 9.66 17.64 3.40
CA LEU A 78 10.48 17.07 2.32
C LEU A 78 11.02 15.68 2.70
N ASP A 79 11.53 15.52 3.92
CA ASP A 79 12.00 14.23 4.44
C ASP A 79 10.86 13.20 4.44
N TYR A 80 9.66 13.58 4.89
CA TYR A 80 8.48 12.73 4.88
C TYR A 80 8.07 12.30 3.46
N ILE A 81 8.15 13.19 2.46
CA ILE A 81 7.89 12.83 1.06
C ILE A 81 8.92 11.83 0.55
N ASP A 82 10.20 12.01 0.88
CA ASP A 82 11.26 11.09 0.50
C ASP A 82 11.06 9.70 1.11
N GLU A 83 10.69 9.63 2.40
CA GLU A 83 10.32 8.38 3.07
C GLU A 83 9.12 7.70 2.41
N LEU A 84 8.05 8.44 2.12
CA LEU A 84 6.88 7.91 1.41
C LEU A 84 7.23 7.35 0.03
N ASN A 85 8.12 8.00 -0.70
CA ASN A 85 8.57 7.56 -2.02
C ASN A 85 9.49 6.33 -1.93
N ALA A 86 10.25 6.19 -0.84
CA ALA A 86 11.13 5.05 -0.58
C ALA A 86 10.37 3.79 -0.12
N LEU A 87 9.13 3.93 0.40
CA LEU A 87 8.31 2.79 0.82
C LEU A 87 8.01 1.85 -0.34
N ASP A 88 8.41 0.59 -0.18
CA ASP A 88 8.01 -0.48 -1.08
C ASP A 88 6.62 -1.02 -0.69
N ILE A 89 5.61 -0.42 -1.30
CA ILE A 89 4.20 -0.82 -1.15
C ILE A 89 3.97 -2.20 -1.81
N SER A 90 4.86 -2.69 -2.67
CA SER A 90 4.58 -3.82 -3.57
C SER A 90 4.72 -5.20 -2.94
N THR A 91 5.38 -5.32 -1.79
CA THR A 91 5.77 -6.63 -1.21
C THR A 91 5.36 -6.82 0.24
N GLU A 92 5.09 -5.74 0.98
CA GLU A 92 4.73 -5.83 2.40
C GLU A 92 3.21 -5.93 2.59
N PRO A 93 2.70 -6.99 3.26
CA PRO A 93 1.28 -7.13 3.55
C PRO A 93 0.79 -6.11 4.59
N GLU A 94 1.69 -5.53 5.38
CA GLU A 94 1.38 -4.48 6.34
C GLU A 94 2.41 -3.37 6.18
N ILE A 95 1.97 -2.22 5.65
CA ILE A 95 2.86 -1.11 5.32
C ILE A 95 3.07 -0.24 6.55
N SER A 96 4.33 -0.11 6.95
CA SER A 96 4.72 0.84 7.99
C SER A 96 4.76 2.25 7.41
N TRP A 97 3.69 3.02 7.61
CA TRP A 97 3.64 4.41 7.17
C TRP A 97 4.56 5.28 8.03
N PRO A 98 5.37 6.18 7.43
CA PRO A 98 6.13 7.16 8.17
C PRO A 98 5.20 8.06 8.98
N GLU A 99 5.72 8.57 10.08
CA GLU A 99 4.96 9.45 10.97
C GLU A 99 4.72 10.79 10.27
N THR A 100 3.45 11.18 10.21
CA THR A 100 3.04 12.48 9.67
C THR A 100 3.67 13.59 10.54
N PRO A 101 4.50 14.49 9.99
CA PRO A 101 5.04 15.59 10.79
C PRO A 101 3.92 16.39 11.48
N PRO A 102 4.01 16.67 12.79
CA PRO A 102 2.96 17.37 13.56
C PRO A 102 2.68 18.78 13.03
N GLU A 103 3.66 19.35 12.34
CA GLU A 103 3.53 20.67 11.74
C GLU A 103 2.73 20.66 10.44
N MET A 104 2.27 19.51 9.91
CA MET A 104 1.37 19.44 8.74
C MET A 104 -0.11 19.69 9.06
N GLU A 105 -0.48 19.99 10.32
CA GLU A 105 -1.79 20.51 10.71
C GLU A 105 -2.10 21.91 10.13
#